data_AF-A0A9X9HZ55-F1
#
_entry.id   AF-A0A9X9HZ55-F1
#
_cell.length_a   1.000
_cell.length_b   1.000
_cell.length_c   1.000
_cell.angle_alpha   90.00
_cell.angle_beta   90.00
_cell.angle_gamma   90.00
#
_symmetry.space_group_name_H-M   'P 1'
#
loop_
_entity.id
_entity.type
_entity.pdbx_description
1 polymer ?
#
loop_
_entity_poly.entity_id
_entity_poly.type
_entity_poly.pdbx_seq_one_letter_code
_entity_poly.pdbx_strand_id
1 'polypeptide(L)'
;MNYKIISAMSNLEIIKYLHSLENKKDLQDALEYISLNLDSTIFQPTIDNDTFFFIYHLLSNKKIIQNRGLWEFIITLESSDLDFSQITKAKRFKLINKITSASELYESSVACEIGRFIIRYLLINKPERLKYILDIKKELDKKIAKCNYLDMLYFMLLDYQDNSEINQSEKENITKLLKKISKS
;
A
#
# COMPACT_ATOMS: atom_id res chain seq x y z
N MET A 1 -13.97 18.50 -15.63
CA MET A 1 -12.87 18.91 -14.74
C MET A 1 -12.11 20.07 -15.39
N ASN A 2 -11.74 21.14 -14.66
CA ASN A 2 -10.96 22.24 -15.24
C ASN A 2 -9.47 21.97 -15.02
N TYR A 3 -8.85 21.21 -15.94
CA TYR A 3 -7.49 20.69 -15.83
C TYR A 3 -6.41 21.77 -15.63
N LYS A 4 -6.65 23.00 -16.09
CA LYS A 4 -5.76 24.16 -15.87
C LYS A 4 -5.65 24.58 -14.40
N ILE A 5 -6.63 24.21 -13.57
CA ILE A 5 -6.64 24.55 -12.14
C ILE A 5 -5.74 23.59 -11.37
N ILE A 6 -5.79 22.29 -11.66
CA ILE A 6 -5.01 21.27 -10.94
C ILE A 6 -3.52 21.38 -11.27
N SER A 7 -3.17 21.72 -12.52
CA SER A 7 -1.77 21.95 -12.93
C SER A 7 -1.09 23.12 -12.22
N ALA A 8 -1.86 23.98 -11.54
CA ALA A 8 -1.35 25.14 -10.80
C ALA A 8 -1.45 24.96 -9.27
N MET A 9 -1.97 23.82 -8.80
CA MET A 9 -2.14 23.52 -7.37
C MET A 9 -0.86 22.89 -6.80
N SER A 10 -0.53 23.28 -5.57
CA SER A 10 0.44 22.56 -4.75
C SER A 10 -0.09 21.17 -4.37
N ASN A 11 0.82 20.26 -4.00
CA ASN A 11 0.50 18.91 -3.52
C ASN A 11 -0.57 18.91 -2.39
N LEU A 12 -0.50 19.86 -1.47
CA LEU A 12 -1.48 20.02 -0.39
C LEU A 12 -2.86 20.46 -0.90
N GLU A 13 -2.90 21.35 -1.88
CA GLU A 13 -4.16 21.80 -2.51
C GLU A 13 -4.80 20.68 -3.33
N ILE A 14 -3.98 19.84 -3.98
CA ILE A 14 -4.41 18.64 -4.68
C ILE A 14 -5.07 17.64 -3.72
N ILE A 15 -4.42 17.34 -2.59
CA ILE A 15 -4.97 16.44 -1.55
C ILE A 15 -6.30 16.96 -1.01
N LYS A 16 -6.37 18.26 -0.66
CA LYS A 16 -7.61 18.90 -0.17
C LYS A 16 -8.70 18.90 -1.24
N TYR A 17 -8.35 19.13 -2.49
CA TYR A 17 -9.27 19.08 -3.61
C TYR A 17 -9.87 17.68 -3.77
N LEU A 18 -9.06 16.62 -3.71
CA LEU A 18 -9.53 15.24 -3.76
C LEU A 18 -10.50 14.90 -2.62
N HIS A 19 -10.21 15.34 -1.40
CA HIS A 19 -11.12 15.15 -0.27
C HIS A 19 -12.49 15.81 -0.54
N SER A 20 -12.51 16.97 -1.21
CA SER A 20 -13.77 17.63 -1.62
C SER A 20 -14.56 16.88 -2.70
N LEU A 21 -13.94 15.89 -3.35
CA LEU A 21 -14.54 15.07 -4.41
C LEU A 21 -15.01 13.70 -3.94
N GLU A 22 -14.84 13.31 -2.66
CA GLU A 22 -15.12 11.95 -2.15
C GLU A 22 -16.49 11.38 -2.60
N ASN A 23 -17.51 12.23 -2.72
CA ASN A 23 -18.87 11.86 -3.10
C ASN A 23 -19.27 12.28 -4.52
N LYS A 24 -18.31 12.72 -5.34
CA LYS A 24 -18.56 13.23 -6.70
C LYS A 24 -18.09 12.21 -7.74
N LYS A 25 -18.82 12.16 -8.85
CA LYS A 25 -18.50 11.32 -10.02
C LYS A 25 -17.09 11.60 -10.57
N ASP A 26 -16.59 12.81 -10.33
CA ASP A 26 -15.31 13.34 -10.84
C ASP A 26 -14.09 12.89 -10.03
N LEU A 27 -14.24 12.22 -8.87
CA LEU A 27 -13.11 11.74 -8.06
C LEU A 27 -12.16 10.85 -8.88
N GLN A 28 -12.71 10.06 -9.80
CA GLN A 28 -11.95 9.15 -10.63
C GLN A 28 -11.06 9.87 -11.63
N ASP A 29 -11.62 10.85 -12.36
CA ASP A 29 -10.86 11.64 -13.35
C ASP A 29 -9.80 12.51 -12.66
N ALA A 30 -10.10 12.99 -11.45
CA ALA A 30 -9.14 13.70 -10.61
C ALA A 30 -7.97 12.81 -10.20
N LEU A 31 -8.24 11.61 -9.68
CA LEU A 31 -7.19 10.67 -9.25
C LEU A 31 -6.25 10.27 -10.39
N GLU A 32 -6.77 10.07 -11.61
CA GLU A 32 -5.95 9.67 -12.77
C GLU A 32 -5.02 10.79 -13.21
N TYR A 33 -5.53 12.02 -13.29
CA TYR A 33 -4.71 13.19 -13.59
C TYR A 33 -3.64 13.40 -12.51
N ILE A 34 -4.04 13.26 -11.25
CA ILE A 34 -3.18 13.49 -10.10
C ILE A 34 -2.07 12.43 -10.03
N SER A 35 -2.36 11.15 -10.27
CA SER A 35 -1.34 10.09 -10.28
C SER A 35 -0.25 10.27 -11.33
N LEU A 36 -0.53 11.02 -12.40
CA LEU A 36 0.41 11.24 -13.51
C LEU A 36 1.18 12.56 -13.41
N ASN A 37 0.77 13.48 -12.53
CA ASN A 37 1.30 14.85 -12.49
C ASN A 37 1.76 15.30 -11.10
N LEU A 38 1.71 14.41 -10.11
CA LEU A 38 2.14 14.67 -8.74
C LEU A 38 3.67 14.53 -8.62
N ASP A 39 4.32 15.55 -8.05
CA ASP A 39 5.74 15.50 -7.72
C ASP A 39 5.98 14.50 -6.57
N SER A 40 6.98 13.63 -6.67
CA SER A 40 7.37 12.68 -5.61
C SER A 40 7.49 13.24 -4.17
N THR A 41 7.61 14.56 -3.97
CA THR A 41 7.85 15.19 -2.66
C THR A 41 6.58 15.54 -1.83
N ILE A 42 5.47 14.82 -2.03
CA ILE A 42 4.13 15.19 -1.49
C ILE A 42 3.94 14.98 0.00
N PHE A 43 4.60 13.98 0.58
CA PHE A 43 4.21 13.48 1.88
C PHE A 43 4.93 14.23 3.00
N GLN A 44 4.15 14.77 3.92
CA GLN A 44 4.66 15.03 5.25
C GLN A 44 5.07 13.68 5.88
N PRO A 45 6.19 13.62 6.63
CA PRO A 45 6.62 12.39 7.27
C PRO A 45 5.50 11.76 8.10
N THR A 46 4.79 12.56 8.89
CA THR A 46 3.60 12.09 9.62
C THR A 46 2.36 12.17 8.74
N ILE A 47 1.72 11.03 8.51
CA ILE A 47 0.52 10.91 7.68
C ILE A 47 -0.72 11.34 8.46
N ASP A 48 -1.38 12.41 8.01
CA ASP A 48 -2.67 12.86 8.49
C ASP A 48 -3.85 12.18 7.76
N ASN A 49 -5.09 12.47 8.18
CA ASN A 49 -6.28 11.85 7.60
C ASN A 49 -6.49 12.19 6.12
N ASP A 50 -6.12 13.41 5.69
CA ASP A 50 -6.32 13.87 4.32
C ASP A 50 -5.32 13.18 3.37
N THR A 51 -4.07 13.09 3.81
CA THR A 51 -3.01 12.35 3.11
C THR A 51 -3.32 10.86 3.08
N PHE A 52 -3.80 10.29 4.19
CA PHE A 52 -4.25 8.90 4.22
C PHE A 52 -5.42 8.65 3.27
N PHE A 53 -6.38 9.57 3.19
CA PHE A 53 -7.50 9.49 2.26
C PHE A 53 -7.01 9.40 0.81
N PHE A 54 -6.03 10.25 0.45
CA PHE A 54 -5.42 10.20 -0.87
C PHE A 54 -4.75 8.84 -1.15
N ILE A 55 -3.84 8.39 -0.27
CA ILE A 55 -3.16 7.09 -0.41
C ILE A 55 -4.16 5.94 -0.49
N TYR A 56 -5.21 5.99 0.34
CA TYR A 56 -6.26 4.98 0.35
C TYR A 56 -6.95 4.87 -1.01
N HIS A 57 -7.32 5.99 -1.63
CA HIS A 57 -7.99 5.98 -2.92
C HIS A 57 -7.05 5.58 -4.05
N LEU A 58 -5.79 6.00 -4.00
CA LEU A 58 -4.81 5.61 -5.00
C LEU A 58 -4.56 4.10 -5.02
N LEU A 59 -4.38 3.49 -3.84
CA LEU A 59 -4.12 2.05 -3.68
C LEU A 59 -5.39 1.18 -3.61
N SER A 60 -6.57 1.73 -3.90
CA SER A 60 -7.81 0.93 -3.90
C SER A 60 -8.74 1.19 -5.08
N ASN A 61 -8.48 2.21 -5.89
CA ASN A 61 -9.25 2.49 -7.09
C ASN A 61 -8.76 1.63 -8.25
N LYS A 62 -9.64 0.75 -8.75
CA LYS A 62 -9.32 -0.22 -9.82
C LYS A 62 -8.72 0.40 -11.08
N LYS A 63 -9.19 1.58 -11.51
CA LYS A 63 -8.64 2.23 -12.71
C LYS A 63 -7.25 2.80 -12.49
N ILE A 64 -6.98 3.27 -11.28
CA ILE A 64 -5.68 3.86 -10.90
C ILE A 64 -4.63 2.78 -10.75
N ILE A 65 -4.96 1.67 -10.09
CA ILE A 65 -4.00 0.59 -9.87
C ILE A 65 -3.59 -0.14 -11.15
N GLN A 66 -4.39 0.01 -12.21
CA GLN A 66 -4.09 -0.48 -13.56
C GLN A 66 -3.38 0.57 -14.42
N ASN A 67 -3.18 1.79 -13.92
CA ASN A 67 -2.50 2.86 -14.62
C ASN A 67 -0.98 2.78 -14.37
N ARG A 68 -0.18 2.98 -15.43
CA ARG A 68 1.29 2.93 -15.40
C ARG A 68 1.92 3.94 -14.42
N GLY A 69 1.26 5.07 -14.16
CA GLY A 69 1.76 6.09 -13.22
C GLY A 69 1.84 5.65 -11.76
N LEU A 70 1.18 4.55 -11.37
CA LEU A 70 1.24 4.07 -10.00
C LEU A 70 2.64 3.57 -9.60
N TRP A 71 3.43 3.08 -10.55
CA TRP A 71 4.76 2.53 -10.28
C TRP A 71 5.73 3.58 -9.72
N GLU A 72 5.83 4.73 -10.37
CA GLU A 72 6.71 5.82 -9.92
C GLU A 72 6.30 6.33 -8.53
N PHE A 73 5.00 6.38 -8.29
CA PHE A 73 4.45 6.76 -7.01
C PHE A 73 4.72 5.74 -5.90
N ILE A 74 4.58 4.43 -6.15
CA ILE A 74 4.84 3.41 -5.12
C ILE A 74 6.32 3.35 -4.75
N ILE A 75 7.24 3.55 -5.70
CA ILE A 75 8.68 3.69 -5.42
C ILE A 75 8.92 4.88 -4.51
N THR A 76 8.29 6.02 -4.83
CA THR A 76 8.40 7.22 -4.01
C THR A 76 7.94 6.96 -2.57
N LEU A 77 6.77 6.33 -2.39
CA LEU A 77 6.27 5.94 -1.07
C LEU A 77 7.24 5.01 -0.33
N GLU A 78 7.84 4.05 -1.03
CA GLU A 78 8.78 3.08 -0.44
C GLU A 78 10.04 3.77 0.08
N SER A 79 10.56 4.77 -0.65
CA SER A 79 11.74 5.54 -0.29
C SER A 79 11.51 6.64 0.76
N SER A 80 10.27 6.85 1.20
CA SER A 80 9.90 7.94 2.11
C SER A 80 9.83 7.49 3.57
N ASP A 81 10.27 8.34 4.50
CA ASP A 81 10.15 8.09 5.95
C ASP A 81 8.72 8.39 6.47
N LEU A 82 7.75 7.59 6.03
CA LEU A 82 6.34 7.79 6.38
C LEU A 82 5.97 7.18 7.74
N ASP A 83 5.24 7.93 8.55
CA ASP A 83 4.70 7.52 9.83
C ASP A 83 3.17 7.55 9.81
N PHE A 84 2.56 6.37 9.87
CA PHE A 84 1.12 6.18 9.93
C PHE A 84 0.59 6.05 11.37
N SER A 85 1.37 6.37 12.40
CA SER A 85 1.00 6.24 13.82
C SER A 85 -0.28 6.99 14.19
N GLN A 86 -0.58 8.11 13.53
CA GLN A 86 -1.79 8.91 13.73
C GLN A 86 -3.05 8.29 13.09
N ILE A 87 -2.89 7.33 12.19
CA ILE A 87 -4.00 6.67 11.52
C ILE A 87 -4.43 5.44 12.32
N THR A 88 -5.72 5.40 12.66
CA THR A 88 -6.28 4.30 13.46
C THR A 88 -6.05 2.95 12.80
N LYS A 89 -5.76 1.94 13.63
CA LYS A 89 -5.58 0.56 13.17
C LYS A 89 -6.73 0.09 12.27
N ALA A 90 -7.97 0.43 12.60
CA ALA A 90 -9.14 0.07 11.80
C ALA A 90 -9.06 0.63 10.37
N LYS A 91 -8.66 1.90 10.20
CA LYS A 91 -8.47 2.52 8.88
C LYS A 91 -7.33 1.87 8.11
N ARG A 92 -6.16 1.66 8.75
CA ARG A 92 -5.00 1.00 8.12
C ARG A 92 -5.33 -0.41 7.64
N PHE A 93 -5.97 -1.23 8.49
CA PHE A 93 -6.37 -2.59 8.13
C PHE A 93 -7.46 -2.62 7.04
N LYS A 94 -8.36 -1.63 7.02
CA LYS A 94 -9.32 -1.48 5.91
C LYS A 94 -8.62 -1.26 4.58
N LEU A 95 -7.55 -0.45 4.56
CA LEU A 95 -6.72 -0.25 3.37
C LEU A 95 -6.00 -1.54 2.97
N ILE A 96 -5.34 -2.23 3.91
CA ILE A 96 -4.67 -3.52 3.65
C ILE A 96 -5.66 -4.49 2.99
N ASN A 97 -6.86 -4.64 3.54
CA ASN A 97 -7.88 -5.54 2.99
C ASN A 97 -8.32 -5.13 1.57
N LYS A 98 -8.43 -3.83 1.28
CA LYS A 98 -8.74 -3.33 -0.06
C LYS A 98 -7.64 -3.67 -1.06
N ILE A 99 -6.38 -3.45 -0.67
CA ILE A 99 -5.19 -3.75 -1.48
C ILE A 99 -5.14 -5.25 -1.78
N THR A 100 -5.18 -6.10 -0.76
CA THR A 100 -5.06 -7.56 -0.94
C THR A 100 -6.20 -8.15 -1.76
N SER A 101 -7.43 -7.62 -1.59
CA SER A 101 -8.59 -8.02 -2.40
C SER A 101 -8.46 -7.62 -3.87
N ALA A 102 -7.69 -6.57 -4.17
CA ALA A 102 -7.43 -6.07 -5.51
C ALA A 102 -6.09 -6.55 -6.10
N SER A 103 -5.37 -7.44 -5.41
CA SER A 103 -4.01 -7.91 -5.76
C SER A 103 -3.80 -8.28 -7.23
N GLU A 104 -4.76 -8.93 -7.89
CA GLU A 104 -4.69 -9.31 -9.31
C GLU A 104 -4.68 -8.15 -10.29
N LEU A 105 -5.12 -6.97 -9.88
CA LEU A 105 -5.21 -5.80 -10.74
C LEU A 105 -3.89 -5.03 -10.80
N TYR A 106 -2.97 -5.31 -9.87
CA TYR A 106 -1.64 -4.74 -9.88
C TYR A 106 -0.74 -5.49 -10.85
N GLU A 107 0.13 -4.78 -11.56
CA GLU A 107 1.27 -5.41 -12.23
C GLU A 107 2.17 -6.09 -11.18
N SER A 108 2.84 -7.18 -11.55
CA SER A 108 3.64 -7.98 -10.61
C SER A 108 4.72 -7.14 -9.91
N SER A 109 5.42 -6.26 -10.63
CA SER A 109 6.39 -5.33 -10.04
C SER A 109 5.75 -4.43 -8.96
N VAL A 110 4.61 -3.80 -9.28
CA VAL A 110 3.86 -2.95 -8.34
C VAL A 110 3.40 -3.76 -7.12
N ALA A 111 2.96 -5.01 -7.33
CA ALA A 111 2.54 -5.91 -6.27
C ALA A 111 3.69 -6.18 -5.27
N CYS A 112 4.92 -6.39 -5.74
CA CYS A 112 6.09 -6.55 -4.89
C CYS A 112 6.32 -5.34 -3.96
N GLU A 113 6.30 -4.12 -4.53
CA GLU A 113 6.54 -2.90 -3.75
C GLU A 113 5.40 -2.59 -2.78
N ILE A 114 4.15 -2.92 -3.15
CA ILE A 114 3.02 -2.83 -2.24
C ILE A 114 3.18 -3.78 -1.05
N GLY A 115 3.73 -4.98 -1.26
CA GLY A 115 4.07 -5.91 -0.19
C GLY A 115 4.98 -5.26 0.86
N ARG A 116 6.06 -4.62 0.40
CA ARG A 116 6.99 -3.88 1.28
C ARG A 116 6.31 -2.70 1.96
N PHE A 117 5.53 -1.92 1.22
CA PHE A 117 4.77 -0.79 1.76
C PHE A 117 3.86 -1.19 2.93
N ILE A 118 3.15 -2.32 2.81
CA ILE A 118 2.25 -2.81 3.86
C ILE A 118 3.02 -3.09 5.17
N ILE A 119 4.14 -3.82 5.11
CA ILE A 119 4.84 -4.27 6.33
C ILE A 119 5.65 -3.17 7.00
N ARG A 120 6.19 -2.23 6.21
CA ARG A 120 6.93 -1.09 6.72
C ARG A 120 6.01 -0.04 7.33
N TYR A 121 4.96 0.34 6.60
CA TYR A 121 4.19 1.54 6.92
C TYR A 121 2.79 1.26 7.44
N LEU A 122 2.05 0.30 6.86
CA LEU A 122 0.67 0.03 7.28
C LEU A 122 0.57 -0.91 8.48
N LEU A 123 1.62 -1.66 8.81
CA LEU A 123 1.72 -2.49 10.02
C LEU A 123 2.80 -1.87 10.92
N ILE A 124 2.41 -0.97 11.80
CA ILE A 124 3.35 -0.02 12.44
C ILE A 124 4.16 -0.60 13.59
N ASN A 125 3.80 -1.78 14.11
CA ASN A 125 4.47 -2.37 15.26
C ASN A 125 4.56 -3.90 15.16
N LYS A 126 5.55 -4.47 15.86
CA LYS A 126 5.81 -5.91 15.90
C LYS A 126 4.55 -6.76 16.18
N PRO A 127 3.71 -6.47 17.18
CA PRO A 127 2.48 -7.25 17.41
C PRO A 127 1.52 -7.28 16.22
N GLU A 128 1.34 -6.17 15.52
CA GLU A 128 0.52 -6.11 14.31
C GLU A 128 1.12 -6.93 13.18
N ARG A 129 2.43 -6.80 12.93
CA ARG A 129 3.15 -7.54 11.89
C ARG A 129 3.05 -9.04 12.11
N LEU A 130 3.40 -9.52 13.31
CA LEU A 130 3.37 -10.95 13.62
C LEU A 130 1.95 -11.53 13.57
N LYS A 131 0.95 -10.81 14.09
CA LYS A 131 -0.44 -11.26 14.01
C LYS A 131 -0.89 -11.39 12.55
N TYR A 132 -0.60 -10.38 11.73
CA TYR A 132 -0.96 -10.39 10.32
C TYR A 132 -0.30 -11.55 9.55
N ILE A 133 0.99 -11.81 9.80
CA ILE A 133 1.72 -12.95 9.21
C ILE A 133 1.11 -14.30 9.62
N LEU A 134 0.70 -14.44 10.88
CA LEU A 134 0.00 -15.66 11.35
C LEU A 134 -1.35 -15.84 10.66
N ASP A 135 -2.09 -14.76 10.43
CA ASP A 135 -3.39 -14.81 9.75
C ASP A 135 -3.22 -15.16 8.26
N ILE A 136 -2.21 -14.60 7.58
CA ILE A 136 -1.83 -14.99 6.21
C ILE A 136 -1.53 -16.49 6.12
N LYS A 137 -0.71 -17.00 7.04
CA LYS A 137 -0.33 -18.41 7.05
C LYS A 137 -1.57 -19.32 7.09
N LYS A 138 -2.53 -19.02 7.96
CA LYS A 138 -3.79 -19.77 8.07
C LYS A 138 -4.63 -19.71 6.80
N GLU A 139 -4.64 -18.59 6.09
CA GLU A 139 -5.41 -18.46 4.83
C GLU A 139 -4.72 -19.21 3.68
N LEU A 140 -3.39 -19.17 3.59
CA LEU A 140 -2.61 -19.94 2.62
C LEU A 140 -2.69 -21.45 2.85
N ASP A 141 -3.03 -21.91 4.05
CA ASP A 141 -3.29 -23.33 4.33
C ASP A 141 -4.67 -23.77 3.80
N LYS A 142 -5.59 -22.84 3.51
CA LYS A 142 -6.99 -23.15 3.13
C LYS A 142 -7.30 -22.97 1.65
N LYS A 143 -6.54 -22.14 0.93
CA LYS A 143 -6.90 -21.69 -0.43
C LYS A 143 -5.68 -21.60 -1.34
N ILE A 144 -5.90 -21.84 -2.63
CA ILE A 144 -4.96 -21.44 -3.67
C ILE A 144 -4.98 -19.91 -3.75
N ALA A 145 -3.81 -19.31 -3.54
CA ALA A 145 -3.62 -17.87 -3.64
C ALA A 145 -3.21 -17.47 -5.05
N LYS A 146 -3.59 -16.25 -5.45
CA LYS A 146 -3.36 -15.68 -6.78
C LYS A 146 -1.90 -15.24 -6.92
N CYS A 147 -1.30 -15.31 -8.11
CA CYS A 147 0.14 -15.03 -8.31
C CYS A 147 0.57 -13.65 -7.76
N ASN A 148 -0.12 -12.56 -8.11
CA ASN A 148 0.28 -11.23 -7.64
C ASN A 148 0.05 -11.03 -6.13
N TYR A 149 -0.88 -11.78 -5.53
CA TYR A 149 -1.02 -11.81 -4.08
C TYR A 149 0.14 -12.55 -3.43
N LEU A 150 0.60 -13.65 -4.04
CA LEU A 150 1.80 -14.37 -3.59
C LEU A 150 3.05 -13.49 -3.71
N ASP A 151 3.19 -12.70 -4.78
CA ASP A 151 4.28 -11.73 -4.94
C ASP A 151 4.27 -10.68 -3.82
N MET A 152 3.11 -10.07 -3.54
CA MET A 152 2.94 -9.15 -2.40
C MET A 152 3.40 -9.79 -1.08
N LEU A 153 2.93 -11.00 -0.79
CA LEU A 153 3.27 -11.69 0.44
C LEU A 153 4.75 -12.08 0.50
N TYR A 154 5.33 -12.52 -0.62
CA TYR A 154 6.73 -12.91 -0.70
C TYR A 154 7.63 -11.72 -0.36
N PHE A 155 7.46 -10.59 -1.05
CA PHE A 155 8.31 -9.42 -0.83
C PHE A 155 8.07 -8.75 0.52
N MET A 156 6.83 -8.79 1.03
CA MET A 156 6.51 -8.38 2.39
C MET A 156 7.32 -9.16 3.43
N LEU A 157 7.33 -10.49 3.33
CA LEU A 157 8.02 -11.35 4.29
C LEU A 157 9.54 -11.28 4.10
N LEU A 158 10.00 -11.15 2.86
CA LEU A 158 11.42 -11.02 2.52
C LEU A 158 12.02 -9.76 3.15
N ASP A 159 11.27 -8.66 3.13
CA ASP A 159 11.67 -7.39 3.75
C ASP A 159 11.75 -7.49 5.29
N TYR A 160 10.84 -8.26 5.89
CA TYR A 160 10.71 -8.34 7.34
C TYR A 160 11.60 -9.41 8.00
N GLN A 161 12.04 -10.43 7.26
CA GLN A 161 12.77 -11.58 7.83
C GLN A 161 14.13 -11.24 8.46
N ASP A 162 14.69 -10.07 8.14
CA ASP A 162 15.96 -9.59 8.67
C ASP A 162 15.80 -8.36 9.58
N ASN A 163 14.56 -8.00 9.93
CA ASN A 163 14.31 -6.89 10.81
C ASN A 163 14.90 -7.15 12.21
N SER A 164 15.51 -6.15 12.84
CA SER A 164 16.10 -6.28 14.17
C SER A 164 15.09 -6.58 15.27
N GLU A 165 13.79 -6.34 15.05
CA GLU A 165 12.76 -6.55 16.06
C GLU A 165 12.37 -8.02 16.25
N ILE A 166 12.70 -8.91 15.30
CA ILE A 166 12.32 -10.33 15.36
C ILE A 166 13.43 -11.20 15.96
N ASN A 167 13.02 -12.19 16.76
CA ASN A 167 13.94 -13.18 17.32
C ASN A 167 14.19 -14.34 16.34
N GLN A 168 15.13 -15.21 16.70
CA GLN A 168 15.52 -16.36 15.86
C GLN A 168 14.35 -17.30 15.53
N SER A 169 13.47 -17.59 16.50
CA SER A 169 12.30 -18.45 16.29
C SER A 169 11.28 -17.80 15.34
N GLU A 170 11.04 -16.50 15.46
CA GLU A 170 10.17 -15.73 14.57
C GLU A 170 10.74 -15.71 13.14
N LYS A 171 12.04 -15.48 13.01
CA LYS A 171 12.76 -15.51 11.72
C LYS A 171 12.65 -16.86 11.03
N GLU A 172 12.81 -17.96 11.76
CA GLU A 172 12.64 -19.31 11.22
C GLU A 172 11.22 -19.57 10.72
N ASN A 173 10.21 -19.06 11.43
CA ASN A 173 8.82 -19.18 11.01
C ASN A 173 8.53 -18.38 9.73
N ILE A 174 9.04 -17.16 9.62
CA ILE A 174 8.93 -16.33 8.41
C ILE A 174 9.65 -17.00 7.24
N THR A 175 10.86 -17.52 7.45
CA THR A 175 11.65 -18.22 6.42
C THR A 175 10.93 -19.47 5.91
N LYS A 176 10.29 -20.24 6.80
CA LYS A 176 9.47 -21.40 6.40
C LYS A 176 8.27 -20.98 5.54
N LEU A 177 7.62 -19.86 5.89
CA LEU A 177 6.50 -19.33 5.13
C LEU A 177 6.93 -18.82 3.74
N LEU A 178 8.06 -18.12 3.64
CA LEU A 178 8.67 -17.70 2.37
C LEU A 178 8.90 -18.89 1.44
N LYS A 179 9.52 -19.97 1.94
CA LYS A 179 9.75 -21.21 1.18
C LYS A 179 8.45 -21.88 0.72
N LYS A 180 7.35 -21.69 1.44
CA LYS A 180 6.04 -22.22 1.05
C LYS A 180 5.45 -21.38 -0.10
N ILE A 181 5.49 -20.06 0.05
CA ILE A 181 4.99 -19.12 -0.96
C ILE A 181 5.77 -19.28 -2.27
N SER A 182 7.09 -19.41 -2.23
CA SER A 182 7.93 -19.56 -3.43
C SER A 182 7.73 -20.87 -4.20
N LYS A 183 7.00 -21.83 -3.62
CA LYS A 183 6.70 -23.15 -4.22
C LYS A 183 5.24 -23.26 -4.67
N SER A 184 4.41 -22.25 -4.36
CA SER A 184 3.00 -22.17 -4.73
C SER A 184 2.85 -21.58 -6.12
#